data_AF-A0A2N6JEA4-F1
#
_entry.id   AF-A0A2N6JEA4-F1
#
_cell.length_a   1.000
_cell.length_b   1.000
_cell.length_c   1.000
_cell.angle_alpha   90.00
_cell.angle_beta   90.00
_cell.angle_gamma   90.00
#
_symmetry.space_group_name_H-M   'P 1'
#
loop_
_entity.id
_entity.type
_entity.pdbx_description
1 polymer ?
#
loop_
_entity_poly.entity_id
_entity_poly.type
_entity_poly.pdbx_seq_one_letter_code
_entity_poly.pdbx_strand_id
1 'polypeptide(L)' 'MKKRQALIESVNRLKASHEHAAGILQGIVHDAVRMSKGGDELPDRKDFRRYRRAIKDLKLQCLQVEMVLAEFDRDE' A
#
# COMPACT_ATOMS: atom_id res chain seq x y z
N MET A 1 -2.28 25.80 10.60
CA MET A 1 -3.49 25.11 10.10
C MET A 1 -3.24 24.32 8.81
N LYS A 2 -2.72 24.93 7.73
CA LYS A 2 -2.49 24.24 6.44
C LYS A 2 -1.56 23.00 6.53
N LYS A 3 -0.43 23.09 7.24
CA LYS A 3 0.51 21.96 7.42
C LYS A 3 -0.13 20.75 8.13
N ARG A 4 -0.89 20.98 9.20
CA ARG A 4 -1.60 19.92 9.94
C ARG A 4 -2.66 19.22 9.08
N GLN A 5 -3.39 19.98 8.27
CA GLN A 5 -4.36 19.42 7.33
C GLN A 5 -3.67 18.56 6.25
N ALA A 6 -2.57 19.06 5.67
CA ALA A 6 -1.79 18.31 4.68
C ALA A 6 -1.22 17.00 5.26
N LEU A 7 -0.79 17.01 6.52
CA LEU A 7 -0.35 15.80 7.22
C LEU A 7 -1.50 14.79 7.38
N ILE A 8 -2.67 15.23 7.86
CA ILE A 8 -3.84 14.35 8.03
C ILE A 8 -4.24 13.72 6.68
N GLU A 9 -4.31 14.52 5.62
CA GLU A 9 -4.66 14.03 4.29
C GLU A 9 -3.64 13.03 3.76
N SER A 10 -2.34 13.31 3.91
CA SER A 10 -1.27 12.44 3.43
C SER A 10 -1.23 11.11 4.19
N VAL A 11 -1.38 11.14 5.52
CA VAL A 11 -1.46 9.92 6.35
C VAL A 11 -2.70 9.09 6.00
N ASN A 12 -3.84 9.72 5.75
CA ASN A 12 -5.05 9.00 5.34
C ASN A 12 -4.87 8.30 3.98
N ARG A 13 -4.24 8.96 3.00
CA ARG A 13 -3.94 8.35 1.69
C ARG A 13 -2.92 7.22 1.80
N LEU A 14 -1.89 7.38 2.64
CA LEU A 14 -0.94 6.32 2.95
C LEU A 14 -1.63 5.10 3.55
N LYS A 15 -2.50 5.31 4.56
CA LYS A 15 -3.28 4.24 5.17
C LYS A 15 -4.15 3.50 4.16
N ALA A 16 -4.91 4.22 3.33
CA ALA A 16 -5.74 3.61 2.30
C ALA A 16 -4.91 2.79 1.29
N SER A 17 -3.71 3.27 0.94
CA SER A 17 -2.81 2.54 0.04
C SER A 17 -2.24 1.27 0.67
N HIS A 18 -1.94 1.30 1.98
CA HIS A 18 -1.56 0.11 2.74
C HIS A 18 -2.67 -0.93 2.75
N GLU A 19 -3.90 -0.53 3.09
CA GLU A 19 -5.07 -1.42 3.12
C GLU A 19 -5.34 -2.04 1.75
N HIS A 20 -5.24 -1.24 0.67
CA HIS A 20 -5.40 -1.72 -0.69
C HIS A 20 -4.34 -2.76 -1.09
N ALA A 21 -3.06 -2.48 -0.82
CA ALA A 21 -1.98 -3.41 -1.12
C ALA A 21 -2.09 -4.70 -0.30
N ALA A 22 -2.45 -4.58 0.99
CA ALA A 22 -2.65 -5.72 1.88
C ALA A 22 -3.80 -6.62 1.42
N GLY A 23 -4.93 -6.05 1.00
CA GLY A 23 -6.07 -6.83 0.49
C GLY A 23 -5.71 -7.66 -0.76
N ILE A 24 -4.94 -7.08 -1.69
CA ILE A 24 -4.48 -7.83 -2.88
C ILE A 24 -3.50 -8.94 -2.47
N LEU A 25 -2.54 -8.65 -1.58
CA LEU A 25 -1.59 -9.66 -1.10
C LEU A 25 -2.32 -10.82 -0.41
N GLN A 26 -3.33 -10.52 0.40
CA GLN A 26 -4.13 -11.54 1.07
C GLN A 26 -4.79 -12.50 0.08
N GLY A 27 -5.33 -11.99 -1.04
CA GLY A 27 -5.87 -12.82 -2.12
C GLY A 27 -4.81 -13.75 -2.72
N ILE A 28 -3.63 -13.20 -3.05
CA ILE A 28 -2.51 -13.98 -3.59
C ILE A 28 -2.09 -15.09 -2.61
N VAL A 29 -1.96 -14.76 -1.32
CA VAL A 29 -1.59 -15.73 -0.28
C VAL A 29 -2.66 -16.80 -0.12
N HIS A 30 -3.94 -16.42 -0.10
CA HIS A 30 -5.05 -17.36 -0.02
C HIS A 30 -5.01 -18.39 -1.14
N ASP A 31 -4.80 -17.94 -2.38
CA ASP A 31 -4.72 -18.83 -3.54
C ASP A 31 -3.50 -19.74 -3.49
N ALA A 32 -2.34 -19.20 -3.07
CA ALA A 32 -1.12 -20.01 -2.87
C ALA A 32 -1.30 -21.08 -1.78
N VAL A 33 -2.02 -20.76 -0.70
CA VAL A 33 -2.35 -21.73 0.37
C VAL A 33 -3.35 -22.78 -0.11
N ARG A 34 -4.34 -22.40 -0.93
CA ARG A 34 -5.28 -23.35 -1.52
C ARG A 34 -4.55 -24.33 -2.45
N MET A 35 -3.58 -23.84 -3.23
CA MET A 35 -2.74 -24.69 -4.06
C MET A 35 -1.90 -25.67 -3.24
N SER A 36 -1.29 -25.25 -2.12
CA SER A 36 -0.50 -26.16 -1.29
C SER A 36 -1.33 -27.27 -0.62
N LYS A 37 -2.65 -27.12 -0.56
CA LYS A 37 -3.61 -28.12 -0.08
C LYS A 37 -4.18 -29.02 -1.18
N GLY A 38 -3.63 -28.97 -2.40
CA GLY A 38 -4.06 -29.80 -3.52
C GLY A 38 -5.09 -29.15 -4.44
N GLY A 39 -5.25 -27.83 -4.39
CA GLY A 39 -5.97 -27.08 -5.43
C GLY A 39 -5.09 -26.85 -6.66
N ASP A 40 -5.70 -26.82 -7.85
CA ASP A 40 -4.97 -26.70 -9.14
C ASP A 40 -4.80 -25.24 -9.63
N GLU A 41 -5.42 -24.27 -8.94
CA GLU A 41 -5.42 -22.88 -9.38
C GLU A 41 -4.27 -22.08 -8.75
N LEU A 42 -3.29 -21.72 -9.59
CA LEU A 42 -2.25 -20.72 -9.28
C LEU A 42 -2.86 -19.32 -9.19
N PRO A 43 -2.29 -18.41 -8.37
CA PRO A 43 -2.67 -17.00 -8.41
C PRO A 43 -2.47 -16.43 -9.83
N ASP A 44 -3.42 -15.62 -10.32
CA ASP A 44 -3.37 -15.07 -11.68
C ASP A 44 -2.19 -14.08 -11.80
N ARG A 45 -1.48 -14.12 -12.94
CA ARG A 45 -0.52 -13.09 -13.37
C ARG A 45 -1.10 -11.67 -13.27
N LYS A 46 -2.42 -11.51 -13.43
CA LYS A 46 -3.13 -10.25 -13.22
C LYS A 46 -3.03 -9.76 -11.78
N ASP A 47 -3.11 -10.64 -10.79
CA ASP A 47 -3.08 -10.25 -9.38
C ASP A 47 -1.67 -9.87 -8.93
N PHE A 48 -0.65 -10.57 -9.39
CA PHE A 48 0.75 -10.13 -9.20
C PHE A 48 1.01 -8.75 -9.82
N ARG A 49 0.45 -8.48 -11.02
CA ARG A 49 0.58 -7.16 -11.66
C ARG A 49 -0.16 -6.07 -10.88
N ARG A 50 -1.36 -6.37 -10.37
CA ARG A 50 -2.14 -5.46 -9.52
C ARG A 50 -1.39 -5.16 -8.23
N TYR A 51 -0.87 -6.18 -7.56
CA TYR A 51 -0.09 -6.03 -6.34
C TYR A 51 1.16 -5.18 -6.58
N ARG A 52 1.89 -5.44 -7.67
CA ARG A 52 3.05 -4.63 -8.05
C ARG A 52 2.70 -3.15 -8.29
N ARG A 53 1.52 -2.86 -8.85
CA ARG A 53 1.04 -1.46 -9.00
C ARG A 53 0.69 -0.86 -7.64
N ALA A 54 -0.07 -1.56 -6.81
CA ALA A 54 -0.42 -1.12 -5.46
C ALA A 54 0.83 -0.82 -4.60
N ILE A 55 1.89 -1.64 -4.70
CA ILE A 55 3.17 -1.36 -4.02
C ILE A 55 3.82 -0.07 -4.53
N LYS A 56 3.78 0.20 -5.84
CA LYS A 56 4.34 1.45 -6.40
C LYS A 56 3.58 2.67 -5.87
N ASP A 57 2.25 2.59 -5.85
CA ASP A 57 1.41 3.67 -5.33
C ASP A 57 1.65 3.88 -3.84
N LEU A 58 1.74 2.80 -3.06
CA LEU A 58 2.09 2.84 -1.65
C LEU A 58 3.46 3.51 -1.41
N LYS A 59 4.49 3.12 -2.16
CA LYS A 59 5.82 3.76 -2.05
C LYS A 59 5.77 5.25 -2.33
N LEU A 60 4.99 5.68 -3.31
CA LEU A 60 4.78 7.10 -3.57
C LEU A 60 4.12 7.81 -2.38
N GLN A 61 3.11 7.19 -1.76
CA GLN A 61 2.47 7.76 -0.56
C GLN A 61 3.44 7.82 0.64
N CYS A 62 4.31 6.83 0.82
CA CYS A 62 5.35 6.87 1.85
C CYS A 62 6.26 8.09 1.67
N LEU A 63 6.78 8.30 0.45
CA LEU A 63 7.62 9.44 0.12
C LEU A 63 6.90 10.79 0.34
N GLN A 64 5.63 10.88 -0.02
CA GLN A 64 4.83 12.10 0.20
C GLN A 64 4.66 12.42 1.69
N VAL A 65 4.40 11.41 2.52
CA VAL A 65 4.31 11.59 3.97
C VAL A 65 5.67 11.97 4.57
N GLU A 66 6.76 11.32 4.14
CA GLU A 66 8.13 11.68 4.57
C GLU A 66 8.48 13.13 4.26
N MET A 67 8.14 13.61 3.05
CA MET A 67 8.34 15.01 2.67
C MET A 67 7.56 15.97 3.58
N VAL A 68 6.29 15.66 3.84
CA VAL A 68 5.45 16.49 4.73
C VAL A 68 6.04 16.51 6.13
N LEU A 69 6.43 15.37 6.69
CA LEU A 69 7.05 15.29 8.02
C LEU A 69 8.36 16.10 8.09
N ALA A 70 9.22 16.01 7.07
CA ALA A 70 10.45 16.79 7.01
C ALA A 70 10.21 18.32 6.98
N GLU A 71 9.06 18.79 6.49
CA GLU A 71 8.67 20.21 6.58
C GLU A 71 8.23 20.65 7.98
N PHE A 72 7.89 19.70 8.88
CA PHE A 72 7.64 20.00 10.29
C PHE A 72 8.95 20.04 11.07
N ASP A 73 9.88 19.13 10.80
CA ASP A 73 11.19 19.07 11.49
C ASP A 73 12.06 20.32 11.26
N ARG A 74 11.84 21.06 10.16
CA ARG A 74 12.55 22.30 9.84
C ARG A 74 12.00 23.55 10.54
N ASP A 75 10.81 23.46 11.12
CA ASP A 75 10.15 24.56 11.82
C ASP A 75 10.42 24.54 13.34
N GLU A 76 11.13 23.52 13.85
CA GLU A 76 11.67 23.42 15.22
C GLU A 76 13.15 23.85 15.27
#